data_AF-A0A351AS51-F1
#
_entry.id   AF-A0A351AS51-F1
#
_cell.length_a   1.000
_cell.length_b   1.000
_cell.length_c   1.000
_cell.angle_alpha   90.00
_cell.angle_beta   90.00
_cell.angle_gamma   90.00
#
_symmetry.space_group_name_H-M   'P 1'
#
loop_
_entity.id
_entity.type
_entity.pdbx_description
1 polymer ?
#
loop_
_entity_poly.entity_id
_entity_poly.type
_entity_poly.pdbx_seq_one_letter_code
_entity_poly.pdbx_strand_id
1 'polypeptide(L)'
;MDELTGVINLYPWFGGARKELCARMARVGGEEWGKAQYSDAAMYVVSRTLISDIMRTTRKGDYSDKDVERLIKEYIRPEKSLRQAESLRQAQGPSTSAAELSSSVAEPVEAPEAPQSYSQPSPVPYHRTVRVAGGDFFSAEQYAAVKKEEDNIFSGFKSGRYDEPEEHSWEEPGFGFCTETLAAIYADQGYFTEAKKIYSRLILRYPEKSAYFASLIEKLQQEN
;
A
#
# COMPACT_ATOMS: atom_id res chain seq x y z
N MET A 1 -23.03 -0.62 15.14
CA MET A 1 -21.89 0.30 14.92
C MET A 1 -21.32 0.77 16.26
N ASP A 2 -22.21 0.99 17.24
CA ASP A 2 -21.87 1.50 18.58
C ASP A 2 -20.98 0.57 19.41
N GLU A 3 -21.07 -0.74 19.21
CA GLU A 3 -20.17 -1.69 19.85
C GLU A 3 -18.71 -1.49 19.39
N LEU A 4 -18.51 -1.28 18.08
CA LEU A 4 -17.17 -1.09 17.51
C LEU A 4 -16.56 0.23 17.94
N THR A 5 -17.35 1.30 17.98
CA THR A 5 -16.90 2.59 18.49
C THR A 5 -16.60 2.51 19.98
N GLY A 6 -17.38 1.76 20.76
CA GLY A 6 -17.09 1.44 22.16
C GLY A 6 -15.74 0.74 22.35
N VAL A 7 -15.44 -0.28 21.53
CA VAL A 7 -14.13 -0.97 21.55
C VAL A 7 -12.99 -0.02 21.18
N ILE A 8 -13.18 0.86 20.21
CA ILE A 8 -12.15 1.84 19.81
C ILE A 8 -11.93 2.89 20.90
N ASN A 9 -12.98 3.30 21.61
CA ASN A 9 -12.84 4.24 22.73
C ASN A 9 -12.07 3.59 23.90
N LEU A 10 -12.29 2.30 24.16
CA LEU A 10 -11.57 1.55 25.18
C LEU A 10 -10.12 1.23 24.75
N TYR A 11 -9.93 0.93 23.47
CA TYR A 11 -8.64 0.56 22.89
C TYR A 11 -8.35 1.35 21.60
N PRO A 12 -7.89 2.61 21.71
CA PRO A 12 -7.69 3.48 20.56
C PRO A 12 -6.66 2.97 19.54
N TRP A 13 -5.69 2.17 20.01
CA TRP A 13 -4.63 1.54 19.22
C TRP A 13 -5.07 0.25 18.50
N PHE A 14 -6.29 -0.23 18.72
CA PHE A 14 -6.75 -1.47 18.10
C PHE A 14 -7.11 -1.26 16.63
N GLY A 15 -6.10 -1.42 15.75
CA GLY A 15 -6.25 -1.22 14.31
C GLY A 15 -7.26 -2.15 13.63
N GLY A 16 -7.50 -3.34 14.19
CA GLY A 16 -8.50 -4.29 13.68
C GLY A 16 -9.92 -3.73 13.72
N ALA A 17 -10.35 -3.19 14.86
CA ALA A 17 -11.67 -2.55 14.97
C ALA A 17 -11.77 -1.32 14.07
N ARG A 18 -10.73 -0.49 13.97
CA ARG A 18 -10.76 0.69 13.10
C ARG A 18 -10.92 0.31 11.62
N LYS A 19 -10.23 -0.73 11.16
CA LYS A 19 -10.41 -1.27 9.80
C LYS A 19 -11.84 -1.74 9.58
N GLU A 20 -12.39 -2.51 10.51
CA GLU A 20 -13.77 -3.00 10.42
C GLU A 20 -14.80 -1.87 10.46
N LEU A 21 -14.58 -0.84 11.27
CA LEU A 21 -15.44 0.33 11.32
C LEU A 21 -15.46 1.05 9.97
N CYS A 22 -14.28 1.33 9.41
CA CYS A 22 -14.15 1.92 8.09
C CYS A 22 -14.81 1.07 7.00
N ALA A 23 -14.66 -0.26 7.04
CA ALA A 23 -15.27 -1.17 6.09
C ALA A 23 -16.82 -1.18 6.18
N ARG A 24 -17.38 -1.08 7.39
CA ARG A 24 -18.84 -1.02 7.59
C ARG A 24 -19.39 0.34 7.19
N MET A 25 -18.69 1.41 7.50
CA MET A 25 -19.12 2.78 7.16
C MET A 25 -19.06 3.04 5.67
N ALA A 26 -18.06 2.48 4.99
CA ALA A 26 -17.98 2.46 3.53
C ALA A 26 -19.17 1.75 2.85
N ARG A 27 -19.82 0.79 3.54
CA ARG A 27 -21.02 0.09 3.05
C ARG A 27 -22.33 0.82 3.39
N VAL A 28 -22.41 1.42 4.58
CA VAL A 28 -23.65 2.04 5.08
C VAL A 28 -23.88 3.44 4.52
N GLY A 29 -22.81 4.22 4.29
CA GLY A 29 -22.96 5.61 3.86
C GLY A 29 -21.62 6.26 3.56
N GLY A 30 -20.96 5.79 2.49
CA GLY A 30 -19.61 6.24 2.11
C GLY A 30 -19.43 7.75 1.90
N GLU A 31 -20.52 8.51 1.73
CA GLU A 31 -20.50 9.96 1.63
C GLU A 31 -20.59 10.68 2.99
N GLU A 32 -21.27 10.11 4.00
CA GLU A 32 -21.45 10.73 5.31
C GLU A 32 -20.17 10.64 6.15
N TRP A 33 -19.40 9.57 5.95
CA TRP A 33 -18.11 9.40 6.61
C TRP A 33 -17.03 10.19 5.87
N GLY A 34 -16.60 11.30 6.47
CA GLY A 34 -15.62 12.22 5.91
C GLY A 34 -14.20 11.66 5.79
N LYS A 35 -13.42 12.25 4.88
CA LYS A 35 -12.00 11.90 4.67
C LYS A 35 -11.17 11.97 5.94
N ALA A 36 -11.45 12.94 6.81
CA ALA A 36 -10.74 13.14 8.07
C ALA A 36 -10.85 11.91 9.00
N GLN A 37 -12.00 11.26 9.03
CA GLN A 37 -12.26 10.12 9.90
C GLN A 37 -11.59 8.85 9.34
N TYR A 38 -11.55 8.67 8.02
CA TYR A 38 -10.74 7.63 7.40
C TYR A 38 -9.23 7.86 7.62
N SER A 39 -8.77 9.11 7.51
CA SER A 39 -7.35 9.42 7.78
C SER A 39 -6.96 9.21 9.23
N ASP A 40 -7.82 9.58 10.18
CA ASP A 40 -7.59 9.31 11.61
C ASP A 40 -7.50 7.80 11.85
N ALA A 41 -8.45 7.02 11.32
CA ALA A 41 -8.43 5.57 11.44
C ALA A 41 -7.16 4.94 10.84
N ALA A 42 -6.67 5.46 9.72
CA ALA A 42 -5.47 4.97 9.04
C ALA A 42 -4.18 5.18 9.85
N MET A 43 -4.12 6.15 10.78
CA MET A 43 -2.95 6.36 11.64
C MET A 43 -2.66 5.16 12.55
N TYR A 44 -3.68 4.39 12.90
CA TYR A 44 -3.61 3.30 13.88
C TYR A 44 -3.63 1.90 13.24
N VAL A 45 -3.50 1.82 11.92
CA VAL A 45 -3.48 0.56 11.15
C VAL A 45 -2.09 0.37 10.56
N VAL A 46 -1.60 -0.87 10.56
CA VAL A 46 -0.24 -1.24 10.09
C VAL A 46 0.05 -0.75 8.66
N SER A 47 -0.96 -0.77 7.79
CA SER A 47 -0.86 -0.20 6.45
C SER A 47 -2.02 0.74 6.14
N ARG A 48 -1.67 1.97 5.75
CA ARG A 48 -2.61 2.97 5.25
C ARG A 48 -3.33 2.54 3.97
N THR A 49 -2.78 1.59 3.22
CA THR A 49 -3.41 1.09 1.98
C THR A 49 -4.74 0.40 2.27
N LEU A 50 -4.84 -0.31 3.40
CA LEU A 50 -6.05 -1.03 3.80
C LEU A 50 -7.25 -0.09 3.89
N ILE A 51 -7.08 1.09 4.48
CA ILE A 51 -8.15 2.08 4.61
C ILE A 51 -8.33 2.86 3.30
N SER A 52 -7.25 3.17 2.57
CA SER A 52 -7.36 3.88 1.29
C SER A 52 -8.08 3.06 0.22
N ASP A 53 -7.87 1.75 0.20
CA ASP A 53 -8.50 0.85 -0.77
C ASP A 53 -10.01 0.77 -0.49
N ILE A 54 -10.40 0.66 0.78
CA ILE A 54 -11.81 0.76 1.20
C ILE A 54 -12.43 2.07 0.70
N MET A 55 -11.79 3.22 0.98
CA MET A 55 -12.30 4.53 0.56
C MET A 55 -12.40 4.66 -0.97
N ARG A 56 -11.43 4.12 -1.72
CA ARG A 56 -11.38 4.18 -3.18
C ARG A 56 -12.39 3.24 -3.84
N THR A 57 -12.63 2.07 -3.26
CA THR A 57 -13.61 1.10 -3.78
C THR A 57 -15.03 1.65 -3.72
N THR A 58 -15.40 2.35 -2.66
CA THR A 58 -16.73 2.98 -2.55
C THR A 58 -16.94 4.11 -3.56
N ARG A 59 -15.89 4.88 -3.89
CA ARG A 59 -16.00 6.03 -4.81
C ARG A 59 -15.73 5.68 -6.28
N LYS A 60 -15.59 4.39 -6.62
CA LYS A 60 -15.32 3.98 -8.00
C LYS A 60 -16.61 4.07 -8.81
N GLY A 61 -16.92 5.29 -9.29
CA GLY A 61 -17.94 5.49 -10.30
C GLY A 61 -17.53 4.85 -11.62
N ASP A 62 -18.51 4.38 -12.39
CA ASP A 62 -18.28 3.89 -13.75
C ASP A 62 -18.06 5.09 -14.68
N TYR A 63 -16.82 5.60 -14.73
CA TYR A 63 -16.37 6.60 -15.71
C TYR A 63 -16.07 5.98 -17.09
N SER A 64 -16.80 4.92 -17.43
CA SER A 64 -16.65 4.25 -18.71
C SER A 64 -17.54 4.95 -19.72
N ASP A 65 -16.99 5.27 -20.90
CA ASP A 65 -17.68 5.95 -22.01
C ASP A 65 -18.84 5.14 -22.64
N LYS A 66 -19.31 4.08 -21.97
CA LYS A 66 -20.43 3.23 -22.39
C LYS A 66 -21.71 4.02 -22.68
N ASP A 67 -21.90 5.16 -22.00
CA ASP A 67 -23.07 6.02 -22.14
C ASP A 67 -22.86 7.22 -23.08
N VAL A 68 -21.65 7.40 -23.64
CA VAL A 68 -21.33 8.55 -24.52
C VAL A 68 -22.17 8.52 -25.80
N GLU A 69 -22.39 7.35 -26.39
CA GLU A 69 -23.23 7.22 -27.59
C GLU A 69 -24.69 7.56 -27.30
N ARG A 70 -25.21 7.20 -26.12
CA ARG A 70 -26.58 7.54 -25.69
C ARG A 70 -26.71 9.06 -25.50
N LEU A 71 -25.75 9.67 -24.80
CA LEU A 71 -25.74 11.10 -24.49
C LEU A 71 -25.60 11.95 -25.76
N ILE A 72 -24.74 11.54 -26.71
CA ILE A 72 -24.56 12.20 -28.01
C ILE A 72 -25.83 12.09 -28.86
N LYS A 73 -26.47 10.90 -28.92
CA LYS A 73 -27.73 10.71 -29.66
C LYS A 73 -28.87 11.56 -29.12
N GLU A 74 -28.93 11.73 -27.80
CA GLU A 74 -29.91 12.57 -27.11
C GLU A 74 -29.68 14.06 -27.41
N TYR A 75 -28.43 14.52 -27.40
CA TYR A 75 -28.08 15.93 -27.62
C TYR A 75 -28.16 16.35 -29.10
N ILE A 76 -27.85 15.44 -30.04
CA ILE A 76 -27.87 15.72 -31.49
C ILE A 76 -29.29 15.64 -32.09
N ARG A 77 -30.26 14.99 -31.42
CA ARG A 77 -31.65 14.91 -31.89
C ARG A 77 -32.70 15.37 -30.85
N PRO A 78 -32.77 16.67 -30.53
CA PRO A 78 -33.86 17.20 -29.72
C PRO A 78 -35.23 17.19 -30.45
N GLU A 79 -35.25 17.19 -31.78
CA GLU A 79 -36.45 17.50 -32.58
C GLU A 79 -37.36 16.29 -32.91
N LYS A 80 -36.93 15.05 -32.67
CA LYS A 80 -37.73 13.85 -33.06
C LYS A 80 -38.57 13.27 -31.94
N SER A 81 -38.21 13.49 -30.67
CA SER A 81 -38.96 12.94 -29.52
C SER A 81 -40.28 13.67 -29.28
N LEU A 82 -40.36 14.97 -29.59
CA LEU A 82 -41.60 15.76 -29.42
C LEU A 82 -42.70 15.35 -30.42
N ARG A 83 -42.34 15.07 -31.68
CA ARG A 83 -43.33 14.65 -32.71
C ARG A 83 -43.84 13.22 -32.53
N GLN A 84 -43.07 12.35 -31.90
CA GLN A 84 -43.46 10.94 -31.70
C GLN A 84 -44.28 10.76 -30.41
N ALA A 85 -44.03 11.57 -29.37
CA ALA A 85 -44.80 11.56 -28.12
C ALA A 85 -46.25 12.08 -28.28
N GLU A 86 -46.51 12.99 -29.22
CA GLU A 86 -47.87 13.46 -29.52
C GLU A 86 -48.68 12.40 -30.28
N SER A 87 -48.05 11.62 -31.16
CA SER A 87 -48.73 10.55 -31.92
C SER A 87 -49.15 9.34 -31.06
N LEU A 88 -48.41 9.06 -29.97
CA LEU A 88 -48.68 7.94 -29.07
C LEU A 88 -49.65 8.30 -27.92
N ARG A 89 -49.93 9.59 -27.72
CA ARG A 89 -50.93 10.06 -26.74
C ARG A 89 -52.35 10.04 -27.27
N GLN A 90 -52.56 9.94 -28.59
CA GLN A 90 -53.89 9.92 -29.20
C GLN A 90 -54.48 8.50 -29.35
N ALA A 91 -53.78 7.47 -28.87
CA ALA A 91 -54.27 6.09 -28.83
C ALA A 91 -54.14 5.51 -27.41
N GLN A 92 -54.84 6.10 -26.44
CA GLN A 92 -55.21 5.38 -25.22
C GLN A 92 -56.68 5.01 -25.28
N GLY A 93 -56.96 3.71 -25.15
CA GLY A 93 -58.28 3.20 -24.79
C GLY A 93 -58.17 1.78 -24.20
N PRO A 94 -58.87 1.45 -23.09
CA PRO A 94 -58.44 0.47 -22.10
C PRO A 94 -59.18 -0.88 -22.18
N SER A 95 -58.55 -1.99 -21.78
CA SER A 95 -59.19 -3.26 -21.35
C SER A 95 -58.10 -4.16 -20.73
N THR A 96 -58.16 -4.59 -19.47
CA THR A 96 -58.99 -5.63 -18.82
C THR A 96 -58.81 -7.05 -19.38
N SER A 97 -58.79 -8.01 -18.43
CA SER A 97 -58.68 -9.48 -18.54
C SER A 97 -57.22 -10.02 -18.62
N ALA A 98 -56.71 -10.81 -17.65
CA ALA A 98 -57.12 -12.09 -17.05
C ALA A 98 -56.49 -13.33 -17.74
N ALA A 99 -56.19 -14.34 -16.92
CA ALA A 99 -55.60 -15.67 -17.21
C ALA A 99 -54.05 -15.71 -17.34
N GLU A 100 -53.28 -16.28 -16.41
CA GLU A 100 -53.16 -17.67 -15.89
C GLU A 100 -52.35 -18.64 -16.76
N LEU A 101 -51.50 -19.43 -16.07
CA LEU A 101 -50.83 -20.71 -16.42
C LEU A 101 -49.54 -20.61 -17.29
N SER A 102 -48.46 -21.40 -17.11
CA SER A 102 -48.06 -22.48 -16.18
C SER A 102 -46.62 -22.95 -16.53
N SER A 103 -45.92 -23.59 -15.58
CA SER A 103 -44.86 -24.63 -15.74
C SER A 103 -43.48 -24.16 -16.25
N SER A 104 -42.30 -24.55 -15.72
CA SER A 104 -41.78 -25.73 -14.99
C SER A 104 -40.38 -25.37 -14.45
N VAL A 105 -40.03 -25.56 -13.17
CA VAL A 105 -39.32 -26.74 -12.59
C VAL A 105 -37.98 -27.09 -13.24
N ALA A 106 -36.86 -26.81 -12.53
CA ALA A 106 -35.81 -27.76 -12.13
C ALA A 106 -34.40 -27.13 -12.00
N GLU A 107 -33.93 -27.00 -10.75
CA GLU A 107 -32.54 -27.32 -10.36
C GLU A 107 -32.22 -28.79 -10.69
N PRO A 108 -30.96 -29.20 -10.95
CA PRO A 108 -30.12 -29.77 -9.87
C PRO A 108 -28.61 -29.44 -9.97
N VAL A 109 -27.92 -29.12 -8.86
CA VAL A 109 -27.29 -30.02 -7.85
C VAL A 109 -25.91 -30.58 -8.25
N GLU A 110 -24.96 -30.12 -7.45
CA GLU A 110 -23.60 -30.55 -7.09
C GLU A 110 -23.47 -32.04 -6.67
N ALA A 111 -22.38 -32.72 -7.05
CA ALA A 111 -21.89 -33.98 -6.42
C ALA A 111 -20.46 -34.37 -6.92
N PRO A 112 -19.71 -35.29 -6.26
CA PRO A 112 -18.52 -34.93 -5.48
C PRO A 112 -17.21 -35.70 -5.79
N GLU A 113 -16.14 -35.15 -5.22
CA GLU A 113 -14.83 -35.67 -4.78
C GLU A 113 -14.24 -37.02 -5.24
N ALA A 114 -12.94 -36.99 -5.54
CA ALA A 114 -12.03 -38.12 -5.35
C ALA A 114 -10.73 -37.65 -4.64
N PRO A 115 -10.21 -38.41 -3.64
CA PRO A 115 -9.10 -37.99 -2.80
C PRO A 115 -7.74 -38.19 -3.50
N GLN A 116 -6.99 -37.11 -3.70
CA GLN A 116 -5.59 -37.21 -4.13
C GLN A 116 -4.69 -37.33 -2.90
N SER A 117 -4.03 -38.48 -2.83
CA SER A 117 -2.98 -38.86 -1.88
C SER A 117 -1.88 -37.80 -1.80
N TYR A 118 -1.57 -37.35 -0.58
CA TYR A 118 -0.44 -36.50 -0.30
C TYR A 118 0.88 -37.24 -0.57
N SER A 119 1.53 -36.95 -1.69
CA SER A 119 2.93 -37.31 -1.93
C SER A 119 3.81 -36.13 -1.49
N GLN A 120 4.69 -36.38 -0.53
CA GLN A 120 5.64 -35.38 -0.05
C GLN A 120 6.64 -35.01 -1.16
N PRO A 121 6.86 -33.71 -1.48
CA PRO A 121 7.94 -33.32 -2.38
C PRO A 121 9.29 -33.31 -1.65
N SER A 122 10.29 -33.94 -2.29
CA SER A 122 11.68 -34.03 -1.82
C SER A 122 12.33 -32.65 -1.58
N PRO A 123 13.36 -32.54 -0.73
CA PRO A 123 14.02 -31.27 -0.43
C PRO A 123 14.68 -30.69 -1.69
N VAL A 124 14.10 -29.61 -2.22
CA VAL A 124 14.72 -28.79 -3.26
C VAL A 124 15.67 -27.77 -2.61
N PRO A 125 16.89 -27.57 -3.15
CA PRO A 125 17.84 -26.62 -2.60
C PRO A 125 17.26 -25.20 -2.68
N TYR A 126 17.07 -24.57 -1.53
CA TYR A 126 16.57 -23.21 -1.44
C TYR A 126 17.68 -22.23 -1.85
N HIS A 127 17.50 -21.55 -2.97
CA HIS A 127 18.21 -20.30 -3.24
C HIS A 127 17.25 -19.17 -2.88
N ARG A 128 17.62 -18.32 -1.92
CA ARG A 128 16.78 -17.20 -1.48
C ARG A 128 16.83 -16.12 -2.55
N THR A 129 15.94 -16.18 -3.54
CA THR A 129 15.74 -15.04 -4.45
C THR A 129 15.07 -13.92 -3.66
N VAL A 130 15.82 -12.86 -3.36
CA VAL A 130 15.26 -11.62 -2.82
C VAL A 130 14.43 -10.98 -3.93
N ARG A 131 13.10 -11.10 -3.86
CA ARG A 131 12.19 -10.43 -4.78
C ARG A 131 11.85 -9.06 -4.23
N VAL A 132 12.34 -8.01 -4.88
CA VAL A 132 11.94 -6.62 -4.59
C VAL A 132 10.51 -6.45 -5.10
N ALA A 133 9.57 -6.09 -4.22
CA ALA A 133 8.19 -5.83 -4.62
C ALA A 133 8.16 -4.65 -5.61
N GLY A 134 7.74 -4.92 -6.85
CA GLY A 134 7.69 -3.92 -7.93
C GLY A 134 8.81 -3.99 -8.96
N GLY A 135 9.72 -4.96 -8.86
CA GLY A 135 10.62 -5.33 -9.97
C GLY A 135 9.89 -6.19 -11.01
N ASP A 136 10.37 -6.18 -12.25
CA ASP A 136 9.89 -7.10 -13.26
C ASP A 136 10.20 -8.56 -12.88
N PHE A 137 9.27 -9.46 -13.18
CA PHE A 137 9.32 -10.87 -12.81
C PHE A 137 10.17 -11.72 -13.76
N PHE A 138 10.70 -11.14 -14.84
CA PHE A 138 11.51 -11.87 -15.81
C PHE A 138 13.00 -11.87 -15.45
N SER A 139 13.66 -13.02 -15.62
CA SER A 139 15.12 -13.10 -15.57
C SER A 139 15.73 -12.38 -16.78
N ALA A 140 17.01 -12.02 -16.68
CA ALA A 140 17.74 -11.42 -17.81
C ALA A 140 17.65 -12.27 -19.09
N GLU A 141 17.63 -13.60 -18.93
CA GLU A 141 17.48 -14.55 -20.04
C GLU A 141 16.08 -14.52 -20.65
N GLN A 142 15.04 -14.38 -19.83
CA GLN A 142 13.66 -14.26 -20.30
C GLN A 142 13.42 -12.96 -21.07
N TYR A 143 14.08 -11.86 -20.66
CA TYR A 143 14.10 -10.63 -21.43
C TYR A 143 14.79 -10.81 -22.79
N ALA A 144 15.93 -11.51 -22.83
CA ALA A 144 16.67 -11.74 -24.06
C ALA A 144 15.85 -12.54 -25.08
N ALA A 145 15.03 -13.50 -24.63
CA ALA A 145 14.19 -14.33 -25.49
C ALA A 145 13.06 -13.54 -26.19
N VAL A 146 12.55 -12.47 -25.57
CA VAL A 146 11.45 -11.65 -26.12
C VAL A 146 11.99 -10.47 -26.94
N LYS A 147 13.27 -10.11 -26.76
CA LYS A 147 13.90 -8.98 -27.44
C LYS A 147 14.02 -9.25 -28.94
N LYS A 148 13.34 -8.46 -29.76
CA LYS A 148 13.54 -8.44 -31.22
C LYS A 148 14.65 -7.47 -31.58
N GLU A 149 15.36 -7.74 -32.68
CA GLU A 149 16.47 -6.90 -33.16
C GLU A 149 16.01 -5.50 -33.59
N GLU A 150 14.73 -5.35 -33.91
CA GLU A 150 14.06 -4.10 -34.29
C GLU A 150 13.53 -3.28 -33.09
N ASP A 151 13.51 -3.88 -31.89
CA ASP A 151 13.01 -3.24 -30.68
C ASP A 151 14.13 -2.36 -30.07
N ASN A 152 14.22 -1.12 -30.55
CA ASN A 152 15.12 -0.08 -30.03
C ASN A 152 14.75 0.45 -28.62
N ILE A 153 13.92 -0.28 -27.87
CA ILE A 153 13.30 0.14 -26.60
C ILE A 153 14.34 0.49 -25.52
N PHE A 154 15.48 -0.20 -25.51
CA PHE A 154 16.55 0.01 -24.51
C PHE A 154 17.72 0.86 -25.02
N SER A 155 17.70 1.29 -26.27
CA SER A 155 18.78 2.07 -26.90
C SER A 155 18.94 3.48 -26.30
N GLY A 156 17.86 4.03 -25.75
CA GLY A 156 17.84 5.29 -25.01
C GLY A 156 18.35 5.16 -23.57
N PHE A 157 18.36 3.94 -23.01
CA PHE A 157 19.02 3.63 -21.74
C PHE A 157 20.50 3.35 -22.01
N LYS A 158 21.19 4.27 -22.70
CA LYS A 158 22.63 4.32 -22.55
C LYS A 158 22.85 4.61 -21.08
N SER A 159 23.44 3.65 -20.38
CA SER A 159 24.12 3.89 -19.12
C SER A 159 25.04 5.08 -19.38
N GLY A 160 24.57 6.28 -19.06
CA GLY A 160 25.44 7.40 -18.81
C GLY A 160 26.50 6.82 -17.92
N ARG A 161 27.75 6.89 -18.41
CA ARG A 161 28.95 6.50 -17.67
C ARG A 161 28.66 6.74 -16.21
N TYR A 162 28.65 5.68 -15.42
CA TYR A 162 28.97 5.86 -14.03
C TYR A 162 30.30 6.62 -14.10
N ASP A 163 30.27 7.92 -13.83
CA ASP A 163 31.42 8.56 -13.22
C ASP A 163 31.75 7.60 -12.10
N GLU A 164 32.84 6.87 -12.33
CA GLU A 164 33.56 6.12 -11.34
C GLU A 164 33.47 6.97 -10.08
N PRO A 165 32.80 6.51 -9.00
CA PRO A 165 32.77 7.32 -7.81
C PRO A 165 34.24 7.52 -7.49
N GLU A 166 34.74 8.76 -7.69
CA GLU A 166 35.94 9.24 -7.06
C GLU A 166 35.88 8.63 -5.69
N GLU A 167 36.89 7.82 -5.37
CA GLU A 167 37.03 7.14 -4.09
C GLU A 167 36.33 7.99 -3.07
N HIS A 168 35.15 7.57 -2.64
CA HIS A 168 34.52 8.17 -1.49
C HIS A 168 35.46 7.72 -0.40
N SER A 169 36.56 8.49 -0.27
CA SER A 169 37.35 8.64 0.91
C SER A 169 36.31 8.55 1.99
N TRP A 170 36.45 7.54 2.84
CA TRP A 170 35.82 7.58 4.12
C TRP A 170 36.45 8.78 4.85
N GLU A 171 36.20 10.01 4.37
CA GLU A 171 36.16 11.18 5.21
C GLU A 171 35.19 10.76 6.30
N GLU A 172 35.78 10.39 7.45
CA GLU A 172 35.13 9.70 8.55
C GLU A 172 33.70 10.21 8.64
N PRO A 173 32.67 9.40 8.24
CA PRO A 173 31.31 9.88 8.11
C PRO A 173 30.98 10.61 9.39
N GLY A 174 30.81 11.93 9.26
CA GLY A 174 30.73 12.82 10.40
C GLY A 174 29.82 12.17 11.43
N PHE A 175 30.41 11.80 12.57
CA PHE A 175 29.76 11.21 13.74
C PHE A 175 28.71 12.19 14.27
N GLY A 176 27.64 12.42 13.50
CA GLY A 176 26.58 13.39 13.78
C GLY A 176 25.67 12.92 14.91
N PHE A 177 25.75 11.62 15.22
CA PHE A 177 25.04 10.99 16.31
C PHE A 177 26.02 10.53 17.39
N CYS A 178 26.51 11.48 18.20
CA CYS A 178 27.22 11.19 19.44
C CYS A 178 26.21 11.18 20.60
N THR A 179 26.05 10.05 21.26
CA THR A 179 25.30 9.92 22.52
C THR A 179 26.17 9.28 23.59
N GLU A 180 25.85 9.54 24.86
CA GLU A 180 26.58 8.95 25.99
C GLU A 180 26.49 7.42 25.99
N THR A 181 25.30 6.87 25.72
CA THR A 181 25.09 5.42 25.62
C THR A 181 25.91 4.79 24.50
N LEU A 182 26.07 5.49 23.37
CA LEU A 182 26.90 5.02 22.28
C LEU A 182 28.37 4.94 22.72
N ALA A 183 28.89 5.98 23.38
CA ALA A 183 30.25 5.99 23.90
C ALA A 183 30.49 4.86 24.92
N ALA A 184 29.52 4.61 25.80
CA ALA A 184 29.57 3.51 26.77
C ALA A 184 29.66 2.14 26.08
N ILE A 185 28.85 1.90 25.05
CA ILE A 185 28.90 0.65 24.27
C ILE A 185 30.28 0.46 23.60
N TYR A 186 30.87 1.52 23.05
CA TYR A 186 32.23 1.44 22.48
C TYR A 186 33.28 1.11 23.56
N ALA A 187 33.16 1.69 24.75
CA ALA A 187 34.05 1.37 25.87
C ALA A 187 33.92 -0.10 26.31
N ASP A 188 32.68 -0.60 26.46
CA ASP A 188 32.40 -1.99 26.84
C ASP A 188 32.95 -3.00 25.81
N GLN A 189 33.01 -2.59 24.54
CA GLN A 189 33.58 -3.38 23.45
C GLN A 189 35.12 -3.31 23.36
N GLY A 190 35.77 -2.48 24.17
CA GLY A 190 37.23 -2.25 24.14
C GLY A 190 37.69 -1.23 23.10
N TYR A 191 36.77 -0.55 22.41
CA TYR A 191 37.05 0.52 21.46
C TYR A 191 37.25 1.88 22.18
N PHE A 192 38.30 1.95 23.00
CA PHE A 192 38.55 3.11 23.85
C PHE A 192 38.84 4.40 23.08
N THR A 193 39.48 4.30 21.92
CA THR A 193 39.79 5.45 21.05
C THR A 193 38.55 6.13 20.52
N GLU A 194 37.58 5.34 20.05
CA GLU A 194 36.29 5.78 19.53
C GLU A 194 35.42 6.34 20.64
N ALA A 195 35.36 5.67 21.80
CA ALA A 195 34.66 6.15 22.97
C ALA A 195 35.17 7.54 23.40
N LYS A 196 36.51 7.74 23.44
CA LYS A 196 37.12 9.04 23.75
C LYS A 196 36.72 10.11 22.75
N LYS A 197 36.77 9.83 21.43
CA LYS A 197 36.31 10.77 20.38
C LYS A 197 34.86 11.21 20.61
N ILE A 198 33.97 10.27 20.96
CA ILE A 198 32.55 10.56 21.21
C ILE A 198 32.39 11.44 22.47
N TYR A 199 33.06 11.10 23.58
CA TYR A 199 33.01 11.92 24.79
C TYR A 199 33.57 13.34 24.59
N SER A 200 34.67 13.48 23.85
CA SER A 200 35.21 14.81 23.49
C SER A 200 34.20 15.65 22.71
N ARG A 201 33.43 15.02 21.80
CA ARG A 201 32.36 15.70 21.07
C ARG A 201 31.19 16.09 21.97
N LEU A 202 30.83 15.23 22.93
CA LEU A 202 29.78 15.51 23.91
C LEU A 202 30.13 16.69 24.82
N ILE A 203 31.42 16.87 25.16
CA ILE A 203 31.90 18.05 25.89
C ILE A 203 31.60 19.34 25.10
N LEU A 204 31.88 19.34 23.79
CA LEU A 204 31.62 20.50 22.93
C LEU A 204 30.12 20.78 22.78
N ARG A 205 29.29 19.74 22.75
CA ARG A 205 27.83 19.87 22.59
C ARG A 205 27.11 20.25 23.88
N TYR A 206 27.60 19.78 25.02
CA TYR A 206 26.98 19.94 26.34
C TYR A 206 28.01 20.42 27.37
N PRO A 207 28.40 21.71 27.32
CA PRO A 207 29.44 22.24 28.21
C PRO A 207 29.09 22.15 29.70
N GLU A 208 27.80 22.16 30.05
CA GLU A 208 27.31 21.97 31.43
C GLU A 208 27.74 20.63 32.03
N LYS A 209 27.88 19.59 31.20
CA LYS A 209 28.31 18.24 31.59
C LYS A 209 29.77 17.95 31.25
N SER A 210 30.53 18.97 30.88
CA SER A 210 31.93 18.81 30.44
C SER A 210 32.80 18.08 31.46
N ALA A 211 32.72 18.47 32.75
CA ALA A 211 33.47 17.82 33.83
C ALA A 211 33.12 16.33 33.99
N TYR A 212 31.84 15.98 33.80
CA TYR A 212 31.38 14.59 33.84
C TYR A 212 32.01 13.77 32.71
N PHE A 213 31.93 14.23 31.47
CA PHE A 213 32.53 13.52 30.33
C PHE A 213 34.06 13.46 30.41
N ALA A 214 34.72 14.51 30.94
CA ALA A 214 36.16 14.49 31.18
C ALA A 214 36.55 13.37 32.16
N SER A 215 35.79 13.19 33.25
CA SER A 215 36.03 12.10 34.20
C SER A 215 35.86 10.71 33.57
N LEU A 216 34.95 10.54 32.60
CA LEU A 216 34.80 9.29 31.86
C LEU A 216 36.00 9.04 30.94
N ILE A 217 36.51 10.08 30.28
CA ILE A 217 37.72 9.98 29.44
C ILE A 217 38.93 9.56 30.28
N GLU A 218 39.10 10.10 31.49
CA GLU A 218 40.19 9.73 32.42
C GLU A 218 40.10 8.26 32.86
N LYS A 219 38.89 7.77 33.19
CA LYS A 219 38.68 6.34 33.51
C LYS A 219 39.10 5.44 32.35
N LEU A 220 38.69 5.77 31.12
CA LEU A 220 39.09 5.04 29.91
C LEU A 220 40.58 5.20 29.55
N GLN A 221 41.33 6.11 30.18
CA GLN A 221 42.79 6.17 30.06
C GLN A 221 43.50 5.26 31.06
N GLN A 222 42.89 4.98 32.21
CA GLN A 222 43.46 4.10 33.23
C GLN A 222 43.24 2.61 32.93
N GLU A 223 42.16 2.29 32.20
CA GLU A 223 41.80 0.91 31.83
C GLU A 223 42.56 0.37 30.60
N ASN A 224 43.41 1.18 29.97
CA ASN A 224 44.10 0.89 28.71
C ASN A 224 45.63 0.99 28.89
#